data_AF-A0A2P8MKB2-F1
#
_entry.id   AF-A0A2P8MKB2-F1
#
_cell.length_a   1.000
_cell.length_b   1.000
_cell.length_c   1.000
_cell.angle_alpha   90.00
_cell.angle_beta   90.00
_cell.angle_gamma   90.00
#
_symmetry.space_group_name_H-M   'P 1'
#
loop_
_entity.id
_entity.type
_entity.pdbx_description
1 polymer ?
#
loop_
_entity_poly.entity_id
_entity_poly.type
_entity_poly.pdbx_seq_one_letter_code
_entity_poly.pdbx_strand_id
1 'polypeptide(L)' 'MDRERVKEILASKGVIEVSYKNDPVWLEAISTDRDGKIQVKSLSTNKHFNVDIKDLKE' A
#
# COMPACT_ATOMS: atom_id res chain seq x y z
N MET A 1 6.15 2.84 6.31
CA MET A 1 6.88 1.61 5.90
C MET A 1 7.94 1.98 4.87
N ASP A 2 8.69 1.01 4.35
CA ASP A 2 9.66 1.20 3.26
C ASP A 2 9.35 0.33 2.03
N ARG A 3 10.11 0.55 0.96
CA ARG A 3 9.89 -0.12 -0.34
C ARG A 3 10.12 -1.62 -0.28
N GLU A 4 11.07 -2.09 0.52
CA GLU A 4 11.36 -3.52 0.64
C GLU A 4 10.21 -4.21 1.36
N ARG A 5 9.73 -3.61 2.45
CA ARG A 5 8.58 -4.11 3.20
C ARG A 5 7.31 -4.22 2.36
N VAL A 6 7.03 -3.21 1.54
CA VAL A 6 5.89 -3.23 0.60
C VAL A 6 6.01 -4.38 -0.41
N LYS A 7 7.22 -4.65 -0.93
CA LYS A 7 7.46 -5.79 -1.84
C LYS A 7 7.23 -7.12 -1.14
N GLU A 8 7.65 -7.26 0.10
CA GLU A 8 7.39 -8.47 0.90
C GLU A 8 5.89 -8.69 1.09
N ILE A 9 5.12 -7.63 1.37
CA ILE A 9 3.66 -7.73 1.57
C ILE A 9 2.96 -8.11 0.27
N LEU A 10 3.34 -7.50 -0.85
CA LEU A 10 2.79 -7.86 -2.17
C LEU A 10 3.17 -9.30 -2.59
N ALA A 11 4.33 -9.79 -2.18
CA ALA A 11 4.78 -11.16 -2.43
C ALA A 11 4.19 -12.18 -1.43
N SER A 12 3.75 -11.71 -0.26
CA SER A 12 3.14 -12.53 0.77
C SER A 12 1.73 -12.92 0.35
N LYS A 13 1.40 -14.20 0.48
CA LYS A 13 0.02 -14.70 0.34
C LYS A 13 -0.82 -14.48 1.61
N GLY A 14 -0.23 -13.86 2.64
CA GLY A 14 -0.91 -13.51 3.88
C GLY A 14 -1.69 -12.20 3.76
N VAL A 15 -2.73 -12.06 4.58
CA VAL A 15 -3.46 -10.80 4.73
C VAL A 15 -2.70 -9.95 5.74
N ILE A 16 -1.85 -9.05 5.25
CA ILE A 16 -1.20 -8.04 6.09
C ILE A 16 -2.08 -6.78 5.98
N GLU A 17 -2.63 -6.36 7.11
CA GLU A 17 -3.41 -5.11 7.16
C GLU A 17 -2.45 -3.93 6.99
N VAL A 18 -2.82 -3.00 6.11
CA VAL A 18 -2.07 -1.77 5.90
C VAL A 18 -3.05 -0.62 6.01
N SER A 19 -2.62 0.47 6.62
CA SER A 19 -3.40 1.68 6.80
C SER A 19 -2.71 2.90 6.21
N TYR A 20 -3.53 3.82 5.69
CA TYR A 20 -3.13 5.15 5.24
C TYR A 20 -3.98 6.17 5.98
N LYS A 21 -3.35 7.07 6.74
CA LYS A 21 -4.06 8.09 7.55
C LYS A 21 -5.15 7.53 8.48
N ASN A 22 -4.91 6.33 9.04
CA ASN A 22 -5.84 5.55 9.86
C ASN A 22 -7.02 4.90 9.12
N ASP A 23 -7.05 4.95 7.79
CA ASP A 23 -7.99 4.18 6.97
C ASP A 23 -7.33 2.90 6.47
N PRO A 24 -7.98 1.73 6.59
CA PRO A 24 -7.44 0.48 6.07
C PRO A 24 -7.47 0.46 4.54
N VAL A 25 -6.35 0.04 3.95
CA VAL A 25 -6.10 0.04 2.51
C VAL A 25 -5.49 -1.29 2.06
N TRP A 26 -5.81 -1.69 0.84
CA TRP A 26 -5.17 -2.81 0.15
C TRP A 26 -4.07 -2.30 -0.79
N LEU A 27 -2.90 -2.93 -0.75
CA LEU A 27 -1.78 -2.57 -1.62
C LEU A 27 -1.95 -3.19 -3.01
N GLU A 28 -1.69 -2.42 -4.06
CA GLU A 28 -1.74 -2.90 -5.44
C GLU A 28 -0.39 -2.73 -6.15
N ALA A 29 0.04 -3.77 -6.87
CA ALA A 29 1.36 -3.86 -7.51
C ALA A 29 1.55 -2.95 -8.75
N ILE A 30 0.61 -2.04 -9.03
CA ILE A 30 0.51 -1.33 -10.31
C ILE A 30 1.45 -0.09 -10.36
N SER A 31 2.06 0.30 -9.25
CA SER A 31 2.97 1.46 -9.25
C SER A 31 4.21 1.19 -8.41
N THR A 32 5.27 0.71 -9.05
CA THR A 32 6.61 0.75 -8.48
C THR A 32 7.62 0.82 -9.61
N ASP A 33 8.18 2.00 -9.88
CA ASP A 33 9.56 2.04 -10.36
C ASP A 33 10.30 3.38 -10.15
N ARG A 34 9.64 4.54 -9.98
CA ARG A 34 10.38 5.82 -9.91
C ARG A 34 10.15 6.71 -8.68
N ASP A 35 8.92 6.86 -8.20
CA ASP A 35 8.63 7.96 -7.25
C ASP A 35 8.48 7.55 -5.78
N GLY A 36 8.60 6.26 -5.43
CA GLY A 36 8.34 5.79 -4.06
C GLY A 36 6.87 5.86 -3.65
N LYS A 37 5.99 5.97 -4.65
CA LYS A 37 4.54 5.88 -4.51
C LYS A 37 4.07 4.49 -4.87
N ILE A 38 2.92 4.11 -4.32
CA ILE A 38 2.21 2.87 -4.62
C ILE A 38 0.72 3.16 -4.79
N GLN A 39 0.06 2.40 -5.65
CA GLN A 39 -1.40 2.43 -5.75
C GLN A 39 -2.01 1.62 -4.62
N VAL A 40 -2.98 2.20 -3.94
CA VAL A 40 -3.74 1.52 -2.89
C VAL A 40 -5.23 1.63 -3.16
N LYS A 41 -5.97 0.65 -2.67
CA LYS A 41 -7.43 0.63 -2.66
C LYS A 41 -7.92 0.85 -1.23
N SER A 42 -8.65 1.94 -0.99
CA SER A 42 -9.33 2.15 0.29
C SER A 42 -10.43 1.12 0.46
N LEU A 43 -10.44 0.43 1.60
CA LEU A 43 -11.49 -0.52 1.94
C LEU A 43 -12.78 0.21 2.37
N SER A 44 -12.65 1.41 2.95
CA SER A 44 -13.78 2.25 3.36
C SER A 44 -14.59 2.78 2.15
N THR A 45 -13.91 3.18 1.08
CA THR A 45 -14.53 3.87 -0.07
C THR A 45 -14.49 3.09 -1.38
N ASN A 46 -13.79 1.95 -1.42
CA ASN A 46 -13.45 1.19 -2.64
C ASN A 46 -12.74 2.02 -3.73
N LYS A 47 -12.20 3.20 -3.39
CA LYS A 47 -11.47 4.05 -4.34
C LYS A 47 -10.00 3.66 -4.40
N HIS A 48 -9.45 3.80 -5.61
CA HIS A 48 -8.03 3.58 -5.87
C HIS A 48 -7.31 4.92 -5.99
N PHE A 49 -6.16 5.06 -5.34
CA PHE A 49 -5.34 6.27 -5.39
C PHE A 49 -3.87 5.96 -5.08
N ASN A 50 -2.98 6.86 -5.48
CA ASN A 50 -1.56 6.72 -5.23
C ASN A 50 -1.17 7.44 -3.94
N VAL A 51 -0.37 6.78 -3.11
CA VAL A 51 0.18 7.34 -1.87
C VAL A 51 1.67 7.10 -1.79
N ASP A 52 2.37 7.93 -1.02
CA ASP A 52 3.76 7.69 -0.69
C ASP A 52 3.89 6.51 0.27
N ILE A 53 4.82 5.59 -0.02
CA ILE A 53 5.04 4.39 0.81
C ILE A 53 5.40 4.75 2.26
N LYS A 54 6.02 5.92 2.44
CA LYS A 54 6.39 6.45 3.76
C LYS A 54 5.18 6.77 4.64
N ASP A 55 4.03 7.10 4.03
CA ASP A 55 2.80 7.44 4.74
C ASP A 55 1.98 6.20 5.12
N LEU A 56 2.36 5.02 4.62
CA LEU A 56 1.73 3.75 4.96
C LEU A 56 2.24 3.21 6.30
N LYS A 57 1.31 2.60 7.04
CA LYS A 57 1.57 1.93 8.31
C LYS A 57 0.96 0.53 8.29
N GLU A 58 1.64 -0.40 8.91
CA GLU A 58 1.16 -1.75 9.23
C GLU A 58 0.57 -1.78 10.64
#